data_AF-A0AAW2QFL7-F1
#
_entry.id   AF-A0AAW2QFL7-F1
#
_cell.length_a   1.000
_cell.length_b   1.000
_cell.length_c   1.000
_cell.angle_alpha   90.00
_cell.angle_beta   90.00
_cell.angle_gamma   90.00
#
_symmetry.space_group_name_H-M   'P 1'
#
loop_
_entity.id
_entity.type
_entity.pdbx_description
1 polymer ?
#
loop_
_entity_poly.entity_id
_entity_poly.type
_entity_poly.pdbx_seq_one_letter_code
_entity_poly.pdbx_strand_id
1 'polypeptide(L)'
;MREEGKPVLYVAFGTQVEISTAQFREIQIGLEKSAVNFLWLVRKNASELEEGFEERVRSRGMVVKEWVDQREILEHETVRGFLCHCGWSSVMESICAKVPILAWPMMWEQPLNARMVVDVAGVGLRVESCNGFVDSEVLAKAAKELMEGGAGEKVRKKAEEVGRAAVKAVEEGGSSWKALDQLINELHA
;
A
#
# COMPACT_ATOMS: atom_id res chain seq x y z
N MET A 1 -14.31 -2.16 11.76
CA MET A 1 -13.35 -3.00 12.52
C MET A 1 -13.63 -2.79 14.01
N ARG A 2 -13.68 -3.86 14.82
CA ARG A 2 -14.39 -3.89 16.12
C ARG A 2 -13.64 -3.33 17.34
N GLU A 3 -12.50 -2.68 17.15
CA GLU A 3 -11.87 -1.85 18.18
C GLU A 3 -11.47 -0.52 17.54
N GLU A 4 -12.07 0.57 18.03
CA GLU A 4 -11.80 1.93 17.57
C GLU A 4 -10.32 2.29 17.80
N GLY A 5 -9.67 2.87 16.78
CA GLY A 5 -8.36 3.54 16.91
C GLY A 5 -7.08 2.72 16.67
N LYS A 6 -7.16 1.42 16.37
CA LYS A 6 -5.94 0.63 16.09
C LYS A 6 -5.40 0.87 14.66
N PRO A 7 -4.08 1.08 14.46
CA PRO A 7 -3.47 1.20 13.13
C PRO A 7 -3.68 -0.06 12.28
N VAL A 8 -4.07 0.12 11.03
CA VAL A 8 -4.37 -0.92 10.03
C VAL A 8 -3.41 -0.83 8.86
N LEU A 9 -2.87 -1.97 8.45
CA LEU A 9 -2.18 -2.17 7.18
C LEU A 9 -3.22 -2.52 6.10
N TYR A 10 -3.42 -1.64 5.13
CA TYR A 10 -4.18 -1.98 3.94
C TYR A 10 -3.31 -2.82 2.99
N VAL A 11 -3.86 -3.88 2.43
CA VAL A 11 -3.14 -4.81 1.53
C VAL A 11 -3.94 -4.94 0.23
N ALA A 12 -3.35 -4.49 -0.88
CA ALA A 12 -3.93 -4.66 -2.20
C ALA A 12 -2.89 -4.63 -3.32
N PHE A 13 -3.02 -5.57 -4.26
CA PHE A 13 -2.09 -5.73 -5.38
C PHE A 13 -2.67 -5.26 -6.72
N GLY A 14 -3.66 -4.35 -6.67
CA GLY A 14 -4.31 -3.83 -7.87
C GLY A 14 -5.26 -4.83 -8.53
N THR A 15 -5.67 -4.55 -9.76
CA THR A 15 -6.70 -5.33 -10.47
C THR A 15 -6.12 -6.33 -11.47
N GLN A 16 -4.89 -6.10 -11.94
CA GLN A 16 -4.28 -6.86 -13.04
C GLN A 16 -3.34 -7.97 -12.56
N VAL A 17 -2.74 -7.81 -11.38
CA VAL A 17 -1.82 -8.79 -10.81
C VAL A 17 -2.51 -10.14 -10.63
N GLU A 18 -1.77 -11.20 -10.98
CA GLU A 18 -2.12 -12.58 -10.69
C GLU A 18 -1.10 -13.14 -9.71
N ILE A 19 -1.60 -13.66 -8.60
CA ILE A 19 -0.77 -14.23 -7.53
C ILE A 19 -0.91 -15.75 -7.64
N SER A 20 0.21 -16.45 -7.67
CA SER A 20 0.20 -17.92 -7.68
C SER A 20 -0.30 -18.46 -6.34
N THR A 21 -0.87 -19.66 -6.33
CA THR A 21 -1.35 -20.31 -5.09
C THR A 21 -0.27 -20.43 -4.03
N ALA A 22 0.96 -20.75 -4.44
CA ALA A 22 2.10 -20.81 -3.52
C ALA A 22 2.38 -19.44 -2.88
N GLN A 23 2.41 -18.36 -3.67
CA GLN A 23 2.64 -17.02 -3.14
C GLN A 23 1.47 -16.52 -2.29
N PHE A 24 0.23 -16.82 -2.70
CA PHE A 24 -0.98 -16.46 -1.98
C PHE A 24 -1.02 -17.11 -0.59
N ARG A 25 -0.54 -18.36 -0.48
CA ARG A 25 -0.35 -19.04 0.79
C ARG A 25 0.68 -18.36 1.68
N GLU A 26 1.84 -17.98 1.16
CA GLU A 26 2.85 -17.24 1.95
C GLU A 26 2.32 -15.87 2.40
N ILE A 27 1.45 -15.22 1.63
CA ILE A 27 0.79 -13.97 2.04
C ILE A 27 -0.12 -14.21 3.25
N GLN A 28 -0.96 -15.25 3.22
CA GLN A 28 -1.81 -15.64 4.35
C GLN A 28 -0.99 -15.87 5.62
N ILE A 29 0.03 -16.72 5.52
CA ILE A 29 0.91 -17.07 6.65
C ILE A 29 1.66 -15.83 7.15
N GLY A 30 2.16 -14.98 6.24
CA GLY A 30 2.90 -13.77 6.60
C GLY A 30 2.04 -12.73 7.31
N LEU A 31 0.82 -12.49 6.82
CA LEU A 31 -0.14 -11.61 7.50
C LEU A 31 -0.53 -12.16 8.87
N GLU A 32 -0.78 -13.46 8.98
CA GLU A 32 -1.10 -14.11 10.25
C GLU A 32 0.04 -13.94 11.28
N LYS A 33 1.28 -14.23 10.87
CA LYS A 33 2.50 -14.13 11.69
C LYS A 33 2.93 -12.71 12.04
N SER A 34 2.64 -11.74 11.17
CA SER A 34 2.99 -10.33 11.41
C SER A 34 2.35 -9.77 12.69
N ALA A 35 1.21 -10.34 13.10
CA ALA A 35 0.37 -9.91 14.21
C ALA A 35 -0.14 -8.45 14.14
N VAL A 36 0.07 -7.75 13.01
CA VAL A 36 -0.47 -6.41 12.80
C VAL A 36 -1.96 -6.48 12.46
N ASN A 37 -2.69 -5.38 12.64
CA ASN A 37 -4.04 -5.29 12.11
C ASN A 37 -4.00 -5.03 10.62
N PHE A 38 -4.86 -5.69 9.85
CA PHE A 38 -4.85 -5.55 8.40
C PHE A 38 -6.24 -5.59 7.77
N LEU A 39 -6.35 -4.93 6.63
CA LEU A 39 -7.46 -5.04 5.69
C LEU A 39 -6.89 -5.57 4.37
N TRP A 40 -7.27 -6.78 3.97
CA TRP A 40 -6.73 -7.40 2.76
C TRP A 40 -7.80 -7.57 1.69
N LEU A 41 -7.59 -6.89 0.56
CA LEU A 41 -8.42 -7.03 -0.63
C LEU A 41 -7.97 -8.24 -1.47
N VAL A 42 -8.85 -9.23 -1.63
CA VAL A 42 -8.62 -10.47 -2.37
C VAL A 42 -9.67 -10.62 -3.47
N ARG A 43 -9.32 -10.27 -4.71
CA ARG A 43 -10.28 -10.34 -5.84
C ARG A 43 -10.24 -11.66 -6.61
N LYS A 44 -9.09 -12.01 -7.18
CA LYS A 44 -8.97 -13.18 -8.08
C LYS A 44 -8.78 -14.50 -7.33
N ASN A 45 -8.06 -14.51 -6.22
CA ASN A 45 -7.65 -15.72 -5.50
C ASN A 45 -8.58 -16.06 -4.31
N ALA A 46 -9.84 -15.58 -4.29
CA ALA A 46 -10.72 -15.76 -3.14
C ALA A 46 -11.01 -17.25 -2.83
N SER A 47 -11.00 -18.11 -3.86
CA SER A 47 -11.14 -19.56 -3.72
C SER A 47 -9.89 -20.27 -3.16
N GLU A 48 -8.76 -19.57 -3.04
CA GLU A 48 -7.47 -20.10 -2.55
C GLU A 48 -7.21 -19.72 -1.08
N LEU A 49 -8.17 -19.06 -0.43
CA LEU A 49 -8.13 -18.82 1.01
C LEU A 49 -8.20 -20.15 1.76
N GLU A 50 -7.23 -20.38 2.64
CA GLU A 50 -7.19 -21.57 3.47
C GLU A 50 -8.40 -21.59 4.42
N GLU A 51 -8.96 -22.78 4.60
CA GLU A 51 -10.03 -23.00 5.58
C GLU A 51 -9.55 -22.56 6.98
N GLY A 52 -10.39 -21.80 7.69
CA GLY A 52 -10.08 -21.28 9.00
C GLY A 52 -9.20 -20.02 9.02
N PHE A 53 -8.70 -19.52 7.88
CA PHE A 53 -7.81 -18.34 7.87
C PHE A 53 -8.51 -17.11 8.45
N GLU A 54 -9.73 -16.81 7.98
CA GLU A 54 -10.52 -15.67 8.45
C GLU A 54 -10.82 -15.77 9.95
N GLU A 55 -11.06 -16.99 10.47
CA GLU A 55 -11.26 -17.26 11.88
C GLU A 55 -10.00 -17.01 12.71
N ARG A 56 -8.82 -17.48 12.24
CA ARG A 56 -7.53 -17.29 12.94
C ARG A 56 -7.13 -15.82 13.04
N VAL A 57 -7.52 -15.00 12.07
CA VAL A 57 -7.19 -13.57 12.02
C VAL A 57 -8.31 -12.65 12.48
N ARG A 58 -9.51 -13.17 12.79
CA ARG A 58 -10.74 -12.38 13.04
C ARG A 58 -10.60 -11.21 14.02
N SER A 59 -9.70 -11.31 15.00
CA SER A 59 -9.46 -10.24 15.98
C SER A 59 -8.66 -9.04 15.45
N ARG A 60 -7.92 -9.21 14.34
CA ARG A 60 -6.96 -8.22 13.80
C ARG A 60 -7.04 -8.03 12.29
N GLY A 61 -7.57 -8.99 11.56
CA GLY A 61 -7.61 -9.03 10.11
C GLY A 61 -9.02 -9.06 9.57
N MET A 62 -9.23 -8.39 8.43
CA MET A 62 -10.44 -8.51 7.63
C MET A 62 -10.06 -8.77 6.18
N VAL A 63 -10.67 -9.78 5.57
CA VAL A 63 -10.53 -10.08 4.14
C VAL A 63 -11.75 -9.54 3.41
N VAL A 64 -11.52 -8.74 2.36
CA VAL A 64 -12.59 -8.19 1.52
C VAL A 64 -12.46 -8.79 0.13
N LYS A 65 -13.55 -9.37 -0.37
CA LYS A 65 -13.59 -10.09 -1.65
C LYS A 65 -14.26 -9.27 -2.77
N GLU A 66 -15.03 -8.28 -2.37
CA GLU A 66 -15.78 -7.39 -3.26
C GLU A 66 -14.92 -6.20 -3.71
N TRP A 67 -15.44 -5.44 -4.67
CA TRP A 67 -14.81 -4.17 -5.04
C TRP A 67 -14.89 -3.19 -3.87
N VAL A 68 -13.87 -2.34 -3.75
CA VAL A 68 -13.78 -1.30 -2.74
C VAL A 68 -13.33 0.00 -3.38
N ASP A 69 -13.75 1.13 -2.82
CA ASP A 69 -13.11 2.40 -3.09
C ASP A 69 -11.78 2.46 -2.32
N GLN A 70 -10.70 2.21 -3.03
CA GLN A 70 -9.36 2.23 -2.46
C GLN A 70 -9.00 3.60 -1.88
N ARG A 71 -9.51 4.69 -2.46
CA ARG A 71 -9.23 6.04 -1.99
C ARG A 71 -9.88 6.26 -0.62
N GLU A 72 -11.15 5.89 -0.47
CA GLU A 72 -11.85 5.99 0.81
C GLU A 72 -11.15 5.16 1.91
N ILE A 73 -10.64 3.98 1.56
CA ILE A 73 -9.86 3.16 2.50
C ILE A 73 -8.57 3.88 2.90
N LEU A 74 -7.81 4.39 1.94
CA LEU A 74 -6.53 5.06 2.21
C LEU A 74 -6.71 6.36 3.01
N GLU A 75 -7.82 7.07 2.81
CA GLU A 75 -8.16 8.29 3.56
C GLU A 75 -8.69 8.02 4.98
N HIS A 76 -9.04 6.77 5.29
CA HIS A 76 -9.52 6.39 6.61
C HIS A 76 -8.42 6.54 7.68
N GLU A 77 -8.72 7.22 8.78
CA GLU A 77 -7.74 7.63 9.81
C GLU A 77 -6.95 6.47 10.45
N THR A 78 -7.53 5.27 10.47
CA THR A 78 -6.88 4.08 11.02
C THR A 78 -5.88 3.45 10.06
N VAL A 79 -5.93 3.75 8.76
CA VAL A 79 -4.99 3.17 7.78
C VAL A 79 -3.66 3.90 7.88
N ARG A 80 -2.63 3.19 8.35
CA ARG A 80 -1.29 3.75 8.66
C ARG A 80 -0.15 3.09 7.90
N GLY A 81 -0.49 2.21 6.97
CA GLY A 81 0.43 1.60 6.02
C GLY A 81 -0.33 0.96 4.87
N PHE A 82 0.32 0.86 3.72
CA PHE A 82 -0.23 0.25 2.52
C PHE A 82 0.77 -0.72 1.89
N LEU A 83 0.48 -2.02 1.95
CA LEU A 83 1.18 -3.03 1.18
C LEU A 83 0.63 -3.06 -0.25
N CYS A 84 1.45 -2.63 -1.21
CA CYS A 84 1.02 -2.49 -2.59
C CYS A 84 2.06 -2.95 -3.60
N HIS A 85 1.54 -3.29 -4.78
CA HIS A 85 2.29 -3.67 -5.98
C HIS A 85 3.04 -2.51 -6.67
N CYS A 86 2.94 -1.27 -6.16
CA CYS A 86 3.57 -0.08 -6.73
C CYS A 86 3.11 0.32 -8.14
N GLY A 87 1.87 0.04 -8.54
CA GLY A 87 1.27 0.71 -9.69
C GLY A 87 1.15 2.21 -9.44
N TRP A 88 1.46 3.05 -10.43
CA TRP A 88 1.63 4.50 -10.21
C TRP A 88 0.40 5.19 -9.61
N SER A 89 -0.80 4.78 -10.01
CA SER A 89 -2.05 5.32 -9.46
C SER A 89 -2.18 5.01 -7.96
N SER A 90 -1.90 3.78 -7.54
CA SER A 90 -1.92 3.39 -6.12
C SER A 90 -0.83 4.10 -5.31
N VAL A 91 0.34 4.33 -5.90
CA VAL A 91 1.40 5.15 -5.28
C VAL A 91 0.91 6.58 -5.03
N MET A 92 0.31 7.22 -6.03
CA MET A 92 -0.18 8.59 -5.92
C MET A 92 -1.32 8.71 -4.90
N GLU A 93 -2.28 7.77 -4.90
CA GLU A 93 -3.35 7.72 -3.89
C GLU A 93 -2.79 7.63 -2.47
N SER A 94 -1.81 6.74 -2.25
CA SER A 94 -1.15 6.58 -0.95
C SER A 94 -0.41 7.85 -0.51
N ILE A 95 0.31 8.50 -1.42
CA ILE A 95 1.04 9.74 -1.13
C ILE A 95 0.06 10.86 -0.75
N CYS A 96 -1.02 11.05 -1.53
CA CYS A 96 -2.04 12.07 -1.24
C CYS A 96 -2.72 11.82 0.12
N ALA A 97 -2.97 10.55 0.46
CA ALA A 97 -3.49 10.13 1.76
C ALA A 97 -2.46 10.17 2.90
N LYS A 98 -1.19 10.47 2.61
CA LYS A 98 -0.06 10.47 3.56
C LYS A 98 0.19 9.09 4.21
N VAL A 99 -0.18 8.02 3.52
CA VAL A 99 0.01 6.65 3.98
C VAL A 99 1.34 6.13 3.43
N PRO A 100 2.25 5.61 4.29
CA PRO A 100 3.51 5.04 3.83
C PRO A 100 3.29 3.70 3.13
N ILE A 101 4.19 3.36 2.21
CA ILE A 101 4.04 2.19 1.34
C ILE A 101 4.99 1.08 1.78
N LEU A 102 4.48 -0.15 1.90
CA LEU A 102 5.29 -1.37 1.86
C LEU A 102 5.30 -1.85 0.41
N ALA A 103 6.40 -1.54 -0.29
CA ALA A 103 6.55 -1.70 -1.72
C ALA A 103 6.88 -3.16 -2.08
N TRP A 104 6.00 -3.80 -2.83
CA TRP A 104 6.19 -5.15 -3.37
C TRP A 104 5.86 -5.19 -4.86
N PRO A 105 6.75 -4.70 -5.74
CA PRO A 105 6.50 -4.68 -7.18
C PRO A 105 6.40 -6.09 -7.77
N MET A 106 5.51 -6.29 -8.75
CA MET A 106 5.22 -7.61 -9.34
C MET A 106 5.35 -7.64 -10.87
N MET A 107 5.12 -6.54 -11.58
CA MET A 107 5.12 -6.49 -13.05
C MET A 107 5.39 -5.09 -13.62
N TRP A 108 5.61 -5.01 -14.94
CA TRP A 108 5.73 -3.75 -15.70
C TRP A 108 6.76 -2.76 -15.12
N GLU A 109 6.35 -1.51 -14.93
CA GLU A 109 7.18 -0.41 -14.41
C GLU A 109 7.21 -0.37 -12.88
N GLN A 110 6.48 -1.26 -12.20
CA GLN A 110 6.37 -1.28 -10.74
C GLN A 110 7.71 -1.36 -10.02
N PRO A 111 8.74 -2.10 -10.50
CA PRO A 111 10.06 -2.07 -9.86
C PRO A 111 10.70 -0.68 -9.88
N LEU A 112 10.50 0.09 -10.95
CA LEU A 112 10.97 1.47 -11.04
C LEU A 112 10.19 2.38 -10.09
N ASN A 113 8.86 2.23 -10.03
CA ASN A 113 8.03 2.96 -9.08
C ASN A 113 8.40 2.64 -7.63
N ALA A 114 8.67 1.38 -7.31
CA ALA A 114 9.14 0.95 -5.99
C ALA A 114 10.47 1.62 -5.63
N ARG A 115 11.38 1.75 -6.60
CA ARG A 115 12.62 2.52 -6.41
C ARG A 115 12.35 4.00 -6.13
N MET A 116 11.41 4.61 -6.85
CA MET A 116 11.00 6.00 -6.58
C MET A 116 10.40 6.16 -5.18
N VAL A 117 9.57 5.23 -4.74
CA VAL A 117 8.94 5.22 -3.41
C VAL A 117 9.99 5.10 -2.29
N VAL A 118 10.91 4.15 -2.42
CA VAL A 118 11.84 3.78 -1.35
C VAL A 118 13.12 4.63 -1.38
N ASP A 119 13.78 4.73 -2.53
CA ASP A 119 15.12 5.32 -2.62
C ASP A 119 15.09 6.84 -2.85
N VAL A 120 14.06 7.34 -3.56
CA VAL A 120 14.00 8.75 -3.98
C VAL A 120 13.10 9.57 -3.06
N ALA A 121 11.84 9.17 -2.90
CA ALA A 121 10.86 9.87 -2.07
C ALA A 121 11.03 9.54 -0.58
N GLY A 122 11.50 8.33 -0.25
CA GLY A 122 11.68 7.86 1.12
C GLY A 122 10.36 7.64 1.88
N VAL A 123 9.26 7.39 1.16
CA VAL A 123 7.91 7.26 1.72
C VAL A 123 7.48 5.81 1.95
N GLY A 124 8.41 4.86 1.81
CA GLY A 124 8.11 3.44 1.97
C GLY A 124 9.31 2.56 2.24
N LEU A 125 9.02 1.30 2.59
CA LEU A 125 9.99 0.21 2.74
C LEU A 125 9.79 -0.80 1.63
N ARG A 126 10.82 -1.58 1.27
CA ARG A 126 10.72 -2.62 0.25
C ARG A 126 10.53 -4.00 0.88
N VAL A 127 9.64 -4.80 0.30
CA VAL A 127 9.60 -6.25 0.54
C VAL A 127 10.66 -6.90 -0.33
N GLU A 128 11.66 -7.51 0.31
CA GLU A 128 12.70 -8.23 -0.40
C GLU A 128 12.13 -9.55 -0.96
N SER A 129 12.49 -9.90 -2.20
CA SER A 129 11.99 -11.10 -2.87
C SER A 129 13.14 -11.88 -3.49
N CYS A 130 12.98 -13.20 -3.57
CA CYS A 130 13.86 -14.10 -4.30
C CYS A 130 13.18 -14.50 -5.60
N ASN A 131 13.65 -13.98 -6.74
CA ASN A 131 13.04 -14.20 -8.07
C ASN A 131 11.53 -13.86 -8.11
N GLY A 132 11.11 -12.82 -7.39
CA GLY A 132 9.71 -12.39 -7.29
C GLY A 132 8.89 -13.14 -6.23
N PHE A 133 9.42 -14.21 -5.64
CA PHE A 133 8.79 -14.93 -4.54
C PHE A 133 9.16 -14.30 -3.19
N VAL A 134 8.19 -14.19 -2.29
CA VAL A 134 8.38 -13.64 -0.94
C VAL A 134 7.91 -14.66 0.08
N ASP A 135 8.82 -15.07 0.96
CA ASP A 135 8.51 -15.94 2.09
C ASP A 135 7.68 -15.20 3.15
N SER A 136 6.80 -15.94 3.82
CA SER A 136 5.92 -15.44 4.88
C SER A 136 6.69 -14.77 6.01
N GLU A 137 7.88 -15.26 6.37
CA GLU A 137 8.75 -14.64 7.38
C GLU A 137 9.27 -13.26 6.94
N VAL A 138 9.62 -13.11 5.67
CA VAL A 138 10.07 -11.84 5.11
C VAL A 138 8.90 -10.85 5.11
N LEU A 139 7.74 -11.29 4.63
CA LEU A 139 6.53 -10.47 4.63
C LEU A 139 6.12 -10.05 6.04
N ALA A 140 6.10 -10.97 6.99
CA ALA A 140 5.72 -10.72 8.38
C ALA A 140 6.61 -9.67 9.03
N LYS A 141 7.94 -9.80 8.86
CA LYS A 141 8.92 -8.83 9.38
C LYS A 141 8.76 -7.47 8.72
N ALA A 142 8.59 -7.42 7.40
CA ALA A 142 8.48 -6.17 6.67
C ALA A 142 7.17 -5.41 7.01
N ALA A 143 6.05 -6.14 7.13
CA ALA A 143 4.77 -5.60 7.59
C ALA A 143 4.88 -5.05 9.01
N LYS A 144 5.48 -5.81 9.93
CA LYS A 144 5.69 -5.39 11.31
C LYS A 144 6.63 -4.18 11.40
N GLU A 145 7.73 -4.16 10.66
CA GLU A 145 8.67 -3.04 10.63
C GLU A 145 8.00 -1.77 10.08
N LEU A 146 7.19 -1.87 9.02
CA LEU A 146 6.43 -0.73 8.53
C LEU A 146 5.46 -0.23 9.61
N MET A 147 4.70 -1.10 10.27
CA MET A 147 3.60 -0.68 11.15
C MET A 147 4.06 -0.27 12.54
N GLU A 148 5.08 -0.92 13.10
CA GLU A 148 5.48 -0.80 14.51
C GLU A 148 6.98 -0.46 14.69
N GLY A 149 7.79 -0.60 13.62
CA GLY A 149 9.24 -0.44 13.67
C GLY A 149 9.73 1.00 13.49
N GLY A 150 11.01 1.20 13.81
CA GLY A 150 11.67 2.51 13.73
C GLY A 150 11.89 3.00 12.30
N ALA A 151 12.12 2.09 11.33
CA ALA A 151 12.15 2.46 9.92
C ALA A 151 10.74 2.85 9.43
N GLY A 152 9.71 2.14 9.89
CA GLY A 152 8.30 2.48 9.66
C GLY A 152 7.93 3.87 10.14
N GLU A 153 8.37 4.26 11.34
CA GLU A 153 8.16 5.60 11.88
C GLU A 153 8.80 6.69 11.00
N LYS A 154 10.03 6.46 10.52
CA LYS A 154 10.73 7.40 9.64
C LYS A 154 9.98 7.61 8.32
N VAL A 155 9.56 6.53 7.66
CA VAL A 155 8.85 6.65 6.38
C VAL A 155 7.43 7.21 6.56
N ARG A 156 6.76 7.03 7.70
CA ARG A 156 5.50 7.73 8.02
C ARG A 156 5.67 9.24 8.06
N LYS A 157 6.68 9.73 8.79
CA LYS A 157 6.97 11.17 8.86
C LYS A 157 7.27 11.73 7.47
N LYS A 158 7.98 10.96 6.63
CA LYS A 158 8.27 11.36 5.25
C LYS A 158 7.02 11.33 4.37
N ALA A 159 6.16 10.32 4.48
CA ALA A 159 4.89 10.25 3.76
C ALA A 159 3.97 11.44 4.10
N GLU A 160 3.94 11.87 5.37
CA GLU A 160 3.23 13.08 5.78
C GLU A 160 3.78 14.36 5.13
N GLU A 161 5.10 14.53 5.11
CA GLU A 161 5.77 15.67 4.48
C GLU A 161 5.49 15.72 2.97
N VAL A 162 5.75 14.62 2.27
CA VAL A 162 5.59 14.51 0.81
C VAL A 162 4.12 14.59 0.43
N GLY A 163 3.22 13.96 1.19
CA GLY A 163 1.78 14.04 0.95
C GLY A 163 1.22 15.46 1.10
N ARG A 164 1.68 16.22 2.09
CA ARG A 164 1.33 17.65 2.21
C ARG A 164 1.83 18.46 1.01
N ALA A 165 3.03 18.18 0.52
CA ALA A 165 3.55 18.85 -0.67
C ALA A 165 2.77 18.50 -1.94
N ALA A 166 2.37 17.22 -2.09
CA ALA A 166 1.56 16.75 -3.21
C ALA A 166 0.19 17.43 -3.27
N VAL A 167 -0.50 17.55 -2.12
CA VAL A 167 -1.79 18.27 -2.04
C VAL A 167 -1.61 19.75 -2.42
N LYS A 168 -0.61 20.43 -1.83
CA LYS A 168 -0.32 21.83 -2.15
C LYS A 168 0.04 22.08 -3.62
N ALA A 169 0.63 21.09 -4.30
CA ALA A 169 0.99 21.24 -5.70
C ALA A 169 -0.24 21.37 -6.61
N VAL A 170 -1.36 20.73 -6.24
CA VAL A 170 -2.60 20.68 -7.05
C VAL A 170 -3.68 21.65 -6.57
N GLU A 171 -3.57 22.21 -5.36
CA GLU A 171 -4.41 23.31 -4.88
C GLU A 171 -4.32 24.54 -5.79
N GLU A 172 -5.34 25.40 -5.74
CA GLU A 172 -5.37 26.64 -6.53
C GLU A 172 -4.12 27.50 -6.26
N GLY A 173 -3.41 27.86 -7.34
CA GLY A 173 -2.14 28.59 -7.26
C GLY A 173 -0.92 27.72 -6.95
N GLY A 174 -1.09 26.42 -6.76
CA GLY A 174 -0.04 25.42 -6.64
C GLY A 174 0.78 25.23 -7.92
N SER A 175 1.90 24.50 -7.82
CA SER A 175 2.83 24.33 -8.95
C SER A 175 2.24 23.53 -10.11
N SER A 176 1.57 22.42 -9.83
CA SER A 176 0.91 21.59 -10.85
C SER A 176 -0.35 22.26 -11.38
N TRP A 177 -1.08 22.99 -10.53
CA TRP A 177 -2.20 23.83 -10.98
C TRP A 177 -1.77 24.85 -12.03
N LYS A 178 -0.70 25.62 -11.73
CA LYS A 178 -0.11 26.59 -12.66
C LYS A 178 0.43 25.96 -13.94
N ALA A 179 1.08 24.81 -13.84
CA ALA A 179 1.60 24.11 -15.00
C ALA A 179 0.48 23.65 -15.94
N LEU A 180 -0.65 23.19 -15.38
CA LEU A 180 -1.82 22.83 -16.17
C LEU A 180 -2.45 24.06 -16.84
N ASP A 181 -2.57 25.17 -16.12
CA ASP A 181 -3.07 26.44 -16.67
C ASP A 181 -2.19 26.94 -17.84
N GLN A 182 -0.87 26.87 -17.68
CA GLN A 182 0.09 27.18 -18.76
C GLN A 182 -0.14 26.30 -20.00
N LEU A 183 -0.28 24.99 -19.81
CA LEU A 183 -0.55 24.07 -20.91
C LEU A 183 -1.87 24.41 -21.63
N ILE A 184 -2.93 24.72 -20.89
CA ILE A 184 -4.23 25.10 -21.47
C ILE A 184 -4.10 26.37 -22.29
N ASN A 185 -3.36 27.37 -21.78
CA ASN A 185 -3.12 28.62 -22.49
C ASN A 185 -2.32 28.41 -23.78
N GLU A 186 -1.30 27.54 -23.78
CA GLU A 186 -0.53 27.19 -24.98
C GLU A 186 -1.38 26.47 -26.04
N LEU A 187 -2.33 25.63 -25.63
CA LEU A 187 -3.22 24.92 -26.57
C LEU A 187 -4.29 25.83 -27.19
N HIS A 188 -4.56 26.99 -26.59
CA HIS A 188 -5.50 27.98 -27.11
C HIS A 188 -4.83 29.09 -27.94
N ALA A 189 -3.49 29.12 -28.00
CA ALA A 189 -2.69 30.07 -28.77
C ALA A 189 -2.56 29.67 -30.24
#